data_AF-A0A8X7CGH8-F1
#
_entry.id   AF-A0A8X7CGH8-F1
#
_cell.length_a   1.000
_cell.length_b   1.000
_cell.length_c   1.000
_cell.angle_alpha   90.00
_cell.angle_beta   90.00
_cell.angle_gamma   90.00
#
_symmetry.space_group_name_H-M   'P 1'
#
loop_
_entity.id
_entity.type
_entity.pdbx_description
1 polymer ?
#
loop_
_entity_poly.entity_id
_entity_poly.type
_entity_poly.pdbx_seq_one_letter_code
_entity_poly.pdbx_strand_id
1 'polypeptide(L)'
;MAGHSQFSNIKHRKGTQDAKRSQKFTKLIREITVAAKQGLPDHELNPRLRSAIFAARKENLPKDKIETAIKNATGNVAGENYEEIQYEGHGPSGTALIVHALTNNRNRTASEVRYIFSRKGGNLGETGSVSYLFDHVGLIVYKVEGVNFDDLFNYGIELEVLNVEENDKEGLHVITCEIKDFGKVRDAFYAKFGEPELARLSWRPKDLIEISDKELIDKLSTLVEELEDNDDVQYVEAYATETSTDLAQPFQHGIRKKKATLTTESDGKLLFISSDIKSSFFDTEGLTPNTVVKLINIYKDFGVDFKKDIVPKSKLEVLFERSLSNQKTEEKVLYTSLTINKKAISLYHYKSQDGKERYFNKEGISLKNGEIFINPLNGDYRVSSKFGNRKHPVRGKTAFHKGVDYAAKLGTPIYAAAEGVVEYIGKNGGYGNYIKIKHKNEYSTCYAHISRFSGDIKLGSKVKQGQVIAYVGSTGVATGPHLHYEVIYNGKHIDPLTIAHKTEVKLPDHELREFKLFVNKINKTINREGSSGKEV
;
A
#
# COMPACT_ATOMS: atom_id res chain seq x y z
N MET A 1 -4.28 28.63 16.77
CA MET A 1 -5.23 27.67 17.39
C MET A 1 -4.59 26.30 17.23
N ALA A 2 -4.35 25.63 18.35
CA ALA A 2 -3.72 24.32 18.38
C ALA A 2 -4.79 23.30 17.96
N GLY A 3 -4.55 22.54 16.89
CA GLY A 3 -5.59 21.67 16.39
C GLY A 3 -5.72 20.38 17.19
N HIS A 4 -6.89 19.89 17.58
CA HIS A 4 -7.03 18.72 18.45
C HIS A 4 -6.86 17.40 17.68
N SER A 5 -5.61 17.11 17.33
CA SER A 5 -5.14 15.75 17.05
C SER A 5 -4.55 15.17 18.35
N GLN A 6 -4.54 13.85 18.51
CA GLN A 6 -3.82 13.15 19.58
C GLN A 6 -2.36 13.67 19.71
N PHE A 7 -1.78 14.07 18.58
CA PHE A 7 -0.40 14.52 18.49
C PHE A 7 -0.24 16.00 18.90
N SER A 8 -1.21 16.87 18.63
CA SER A 8 -1.14 18.26 19.08
C SER A 8 -1.20 18.37 20.59
N ASN A 9 -1.94 17.47 21.25
CA ASN A 9 -1.93 17.32 22.70
C ASN A 9 -0.56 16.85 23.22
N ILE A 10 0.23 16.13 22.40
CA ILE A 10 1.62 15.76 22.72
C ILE A 10 2.53 16.99 22.56
N LYS A 11 2.37 17.80 21.50
CA LYS A 11 3.17 19.00 21.22
C LYS A 11 2.93 20.16 22.20
N HIS A 12 1.68 20.34 22.67
CA HIS A 12 1.27 21.48 23.50
C HIS A 12 1.43 21.29 25.02
N ARG A 13 2.14 20.26 25.49
CA ARG A 13 2.45 20.06 26.92
C ARG A 13 3.54 21.01 27.48
N LYS A 14 3.58 22.27 27.04
CA LYS A 14 4.37 23.32 27.68
C LYS A 14 3.47 24.09 28.65
N GLY A 15 3.75 23.91 29.94
CA GLY A 15 2.82 24.12 31.03
C GLY A 15 2.39 25.56 31.31
N THR A 16 1.30 25.65 32.07
CA THR A 16 1.02 26.70 33.07
C THR A 16 0.05 26.16 34.14
N GLN A 17 0.15 26.75 35.33
CA GLN A 17 -0.57 26.53 36.60
C GLN A 17 -0.25 25.23 37.36
N ASP A 18 0.30 25.39 38.57
CA ASP A 18 0.66 24.33 39.52
C ASP A 18 -0.49 23.33 39.80
N ALA A 19 -1.75 23.77 39.66
CA ALA A 19 -2.92 22.91 39.71
C ALA A 19 -2.88 21.79 38.65
N LYS A 20 -2.62 22.12 37.38
CA LYS A 20 -2.49 21.13 36.29
C LYS A 20 -1.31 20.20 36.51
N ARG A 21 -0.21 20.69 37.11
CA ARG A 21 0.94 19.85 37.49
C ARG A 21 0.60 18.87 38.60
N SER A 22 -0.08 19.32 39.65
CA SER A 22 -0.50 18.47 40.76
C SER A 22 -1.46 17.37 40.31
N GLN A 23 -2.42 17.71 39.45
CA GLN A 23 -3.35 16.76 38.84
C GLN A 23 -2.62 15.72 37.97
N LYS A 24 -1.68 16.17 37.14
CA LYS A 24 -0.85 15.27 36.32
C LYS A 24 -0.05 14.29 37.16
N PHE A 25 0.52 14.74 38.28
CA PHE A 25 1.20 13.86 39.24
C PHE A 25 0.25 12.83 39.86
N THR A 26 -0.96 13.23 40.23
CA THR A 26 -1.98 12.30 40.74
C THR A 26 -2.31 11.21 39.71
N LYS A 27 -2.53 11.57 38.44
CA LYS A 27 -2.80 10.62 37.36
C LYS A 27 -1.63 9.64 37.13
N LEU A 28 -0.40 10.14 37.11
CA LEU A 28 0.81 9.31 36.98
C LEU A 28 0.98 8.34 38.16
N ILE A 29 0.75 8.79 39.39
CA ILE A 29 0.79 7.93 40.59
C ILE A 29 -0.28 6.83 40.49
N ARG A 30 -1.48 7.17 40.01
CA ARG A 30 -2.56 6.22 39.80
C ARG A 30 -2.21 5.15 38.77
N GLU A 31 -1.66 5.54 37.61
CA GLU A 31 -1.20 4.59 36.59
C GLU A 31 -0.09 3.68 37.11
N ILE A 32 0.91 4.22 37.84
CA ILE A 32 1.95 3.41 38.49
C ILE A 32 1.34 2.38 39.46
N THR A 33 0.38 2.81 40.27
CA THR A 33 -0.28 1.96 41.27
C THR A 33 -1.04 0.81 40.59
N VAL A 34 -1.83 1.13 39.56
CA VAL A 34 -2.59 0.12 38.80
C VAL A 34 -1.66 -0.83 38.05
N ALA A 35 -0.61 -0.32 37.40
CA ALA A 35 0.35 -1.12 36.68
C ALA A 35 1.12 -2.08 37.58
N ALA A 36 1.55 -1.62 38.76
CA ALA A 36 2.24 -2.46 39.76
C ALA A 36 1.31 -3.51 40.39
N LYS A 37 0.01 -3.22 40.54
CA LYS A 37 -0.98 -4.14 41.11
C LYS A 37 -1.44 -5.22 40.14
N GLN A 38 -1.61 -4.88 38.85
CA GLN A 38 -2.06 -5.82 37.81
C GLN A 38 -0.94 -6.70 37.26
N GLY A 39 0.32 -6.27 37.41
CA GLY A 39 1.50 -7.02 36.95
C GLY A 39 2.48 -7.30 38.09
N LEU A 40 3.74 -7.56 37.73
CA LEU A 40 4.81 -7.69 38.71
C LEU A 40 5.22 -6.31 39.23
N PRO A 41 5.57 -6.17 40.52
CA PRO A 41 6.00 -4.88 41.07
C PRO A 41 7.43 -4.49 40.70
N ASP A 42 8.14 -5.39 40.02
CA ASP A 42 9.43 -5.12 39.40
C ASP A 42 9.22 -4.52 38.00
N HIS A 43 9.65 -3.28 37.80
CA HIS A 43 9.53 -2.59 36.52
C HIS A 43 10.41 -3.20 35.42
N GLU A 44 11.46 -3.94 35.76
CA GLU A 44 12.25 -4.70 34.78
C GLU A 44 11.46 -5.90 34.23
N LEU A 45 10.48 -6.40 34.98
CA LEU A 45 9.65 -7.54 34.58
C LEU A 45 8.21 -7.15 34.22
N ASN A 46 7.84 -5.87 34.37
CA ASN A 46 6.51 -5.35 34.08
C ASN A 46 6.58 -4.19 33.06
N PRO A 47 6.30 -4.46 31.77
CA PRO A 47 6.36 -3.44 30.73
C PRO A 47 5.42 -2.25 30.95
N ARG A 48 4.21 -2.47 31.50
CA ARG A 48 3.25 -1.38 31.79
C ARG A 48 3.79 -0.48 32.89
N LEU A 49 4.28 -1.07 33.98
CA LEU A 49 4.89 -0.33 35.09
C LEU A 49 6.11 0.47 34.63
N ARG A 50 6.95 -0.13 33.78
CA ARG A 50 8.11 0.57 33.20
C ARG A 50 7.70 1.81 32.40
N SER A 51 6.67 1.69 31.56
CA SER A 51 6.11 2.83 30.80
C SER A 51 5.51 3.90 31.72
N ALA A 52 4.85 3.51 32.81
CA ALA A 52 4.28 4.44 33.77
C ALA A 52 5.36 5.22 34.53
N ILE A 53 6.42 4.53 35.00
CA ILE A 53 7.57 5.14 35.66
C ILE A 53 8.29 6.09 34.69
N PHE A 54 8.45 5.66 33.44
CA PHE A 54 9.04 6.46 32.37
C PHE A 54 8.29 7.79 32.19
N ALA A 55 6.97 7.71 31.98
CA ALA A 55 6.12 8.90 31.84
C ALA A 55 6.19 9.81 33.08
N ALA A 56 6.27 9.21 34.28
CA ALA A 56 6.37 9.97 35.53
C ALA A 56 7.71 10.71 35.68
N ARG A 57 8.83 10.06 35.35
CA ARG A 57 10.17 10.68 35.39
C ARG A 57 10.26 11.84 34.42
N LYS A 58 9.71 11.68 33.21
CA LYS A 58 9.68 12.73 32.19
C LYS A 58 8.98 14.01 32.66
N GLU A 59 7.96 13.86 33.49
CA GLU A 59 7.22 14.98 34.09
C GLU A 59 7.86 15.51 35.39
N ASN A 60 9.05 15.01 35.72
CA ASN A 60 9.78 15.33 36.96
C ASN A 60 8.99 14.97 38.22
N LEU A 61 8.27 13.84 38.22
CA LEU A 61 7.69 13.29 39.44
C LEU A 61 8.83 12.81 40.36
N PRO A 62 8.86 13.22 41.65
CA PRO A 62 9.90 12.81 42.59
C PRO A 62 10.01 11.29 42.74
N LYS A 63 11.25 10.78 42.83
CA LYS A 63 11.56 9.34 42.87
C LYS A 63 10.91 8.63 44.07
N ASP A 64 10.90 9.28 45.23
CA ASP A 64 10.26 8.83 46.47
C ASP A 64 8.75 8.61 46.29
N LYS A 65 8.07 9.47 45.52
CA LYS A 65 6.64 9.29 45.20
C LYS A 65 6.39 8.07 44.30
N ILE A 66 7.27 7.85 43.31
CA ILE A 66 7.21 6.67 42.44
C ILE A 66 7.39 5.39 43.28
N GLU A 67 8.44 5.34 44.10
CA GLU A 67 8.73 4.19 44.97
C GLU A 67 7.59 3.93 45.97
N THR A 68 7.01 4.99 46.54
CA THR A 68 5.85 4.90 47.44
C THR A 68 4.62 4.34 46.72
N ALA A 69 4.34 4.77 45.50
CA ALA A 69 3.21 4.26 44.71
C ALA A 69 3.34 2.75 44.42
N ILE A 70 4.54 2.29 44.03
CA ILE A 70 4.82 0.86 43.78
C ILE A 70 4.68 0.04 45.07
N LYS A 71 5.21 0.55 46.19
CA LYS A 71 5.11 -0.11 47.49
C LYS A 71 3.66 -0.18 47.98
N ASN A 72 2.88 0.88 47.82
CA ASN A 72 1.47 0.90 48.21
C ASN A 72 0.61 -0.04 47.36
N ALA A 73 0.98 -0.27 46.09
CA ALA A 73 0.30 -1.21 45.21
C ALA A 73 0.51 -2.68 45.63
N THR A 74 1.62 -2.99 46.30
CA THR A 74 2.01 -4.35 46.71
C THR A 74 1.78 -4.67 48.18
N GLY A 75 1.74 -3.65 49.03
CA GLY A 75 1.43 -3.83 50.45
C GLY A 75 -0.05 -4.10 50.67
N ASN A 76 -0.40 -4.83 51.72
CA ASN A 76 -1.76 -4.93 52.29
C ASN A 76 -2.23 -3.59 52.90
N VAL A 77 -1.79 -2.46 52.36
CA VAL A 77 -2.33 -1.14 52.71
C VAL A 77 -3.69 -1.06 52.04
N ALA A 78 -4.71 -0.62 52.78
CA ALA A 78 -6.03 -0.30 52.24
C ALA A 78 -5.89 0.90 51.28
N GLY A 79 -5.38 0.64 50.08
CA GLY A 79 -5.29 1.59 48.99
C GLY A 79 -6.62 1.68 48.25
N GLU A 80 -6.87 2.82 47.63
CA GLU A 80 -8.02 2.97 46.74
C GLU A 80 -7.95 1.91 45.62
N ASN A 81 -9.00 1.09 45.51
CA ASN A 81 -9.11 0.09 44.45
C ASN A 81 -9.49 0.81 43.15
N TYR A 82 -8.49 1.33 42.45
CA TYR A 82 -8.67 1.84 41.11
C TYR A 82 -8.88 0.70 40.12
N GLU A 83 -9.87 0.88 39.27
CA GLU A 83 -10.23 -0.01 38.20
C GLU A 83 -10.22 0.74 36.87
N GLU A 84 -9.82 0.03 35.81
CA GLU A 84 -9.71 0.58 34.47
C GLU A 84 -11.06 0.50 33.77
N ILE A 85 -11.53 1.66 33.30
CA ILE A 85 -12.81 1.78 32.61
C ILE A 85 -12.60 2.55 31.32
N GLN A 86 -13.19 2.03 30.26
CA GLN A 86 -13.28 2.68 28.97
C GLN A 86 -14.71 3.20 28.79
N TYR A 87 -14.84 4.50 28.56
CA TYR A 87 -16.09 5.11 28.13
C TYR A 87 -16.02 5.42 26.65
N GLU A 88 -17.12 5.20 25.96
CA GLU A 88 -17.24 5.38 24.51
C GLU A 88 -18.35 6.38 24.22
N GLY A 89 -18.16 7.25 23.23
CA GLY A 89 -19.17 8.25 22.92
C GLY A 89 -18.91 8.99 21.61
N HIS A 90 -19.88 9.82 21.24
CA HIS A 90 -19.81 10.68 20.07
C HIS A 90 -19.75 12.14 20.52
N GLY A 91 -18.71 12.87 20.16
CA GLY A 91 -18.60 14.31 20.31
C GLY A 91 -19.37 15.08 19.21
N PRO A 92 -19.15 16.40 19.12
CA PRO A 92 -19.68 17.23 18.05
C PRO A 92 -19.48 16.61 16.66
N SER A 93 -20.49 16.75 15.79
CA SER A 93 -20.52 16.19 14.43
C SER A 93 -20.42 14.65 14.35
N GLY A 94 -20.71 13.93 15.44
CA GLY A 94 -20.62 12.46 15.47
C GLY A 94 -19.18 11.96 15.58
N THR A 95 -18.24 12.80 16.03
CA THR A 95 -16.83 12.41 16.21
C THR A 95 -16.73 11.31 17.27
N ALA A 96 -16.26 10.13 16.92
CA ALA A 96 -16.06 9.07 17.89
C ALA A 96 -14.95 9.40 18.90
N LEU A 97 -15.21 9.15 20.18
CA LEU A 97 -14.33 9.40 21.31
C LEU A 97 -14.23 8.15 22.19
N ILE A 98 -13.01 7.79 22.58
CA ILE A 98 -12.72 6.80 23.62
C ILE A 98 -12.07 7.52 24.78
N VAL A 99 -12.68 7.44 25.96
CA VAL A 99 -12.19 8.05 27.19
C VAL A 99 -11.68 6.95 28.11
N HIS A 100 -10.39 6.98 28.41
CA HIS A 100 -9.76 6.02 29.33
C HIS A 100 -9.73 6.61 30.73
N ALA A 101 -10.30 5.90 31.70
CA ALA A 101 -10.35 6.31 33.09
C ALA A 101 -9.79 5.24 34.03
N LEU A 102 -9.15 5.70 35.10
CA LEU A 102 -8.83 4.90 36.27
C LEU A 102 -9.60 5.47 37.44
N THR A 103 -10.57 4.73 37.96
CA THR A 103 -11.49 5.22 38.99
C THR A 103 -11.70 4.21 40.10
N ASN A 104 -11.97 4.68 41.31
CA ASN A 104 -12.43 3.87 42.44
C ASN A 104 -13.96 3.99 42.65
N ASN A 105 -14.66 4.71 41.78
CA ASN A 105 -16.11 4.90 41.82
C ASN A 105 -16.68 5.02 40.40
N ARG A 106 -17.07 3.88 39.81
CA ARG A 106 -17.62 3.80 38.45
C ARG A 106 -18.80 4.75 38.20
N ASN A 107 -19.69 4.87 39.18
CA ASN A 107 -20.94 5.62 39.05
C ASN A 107 -20.70 7.13 39.03
N ARG A 108 -19.79 7.63 39.89
CA ARG A 108 -19.38 9.03 39.89
C ARG A 108 -18.74 9.38 38.55
N THR A 109 -17.72 8.64 38.13
CA THR A 109 -16.98 8.92 36.90
C THR A 109 -17.88 8.84 35.68
N ALA A 110 -18.76 7.84 35.58
CA ALA A 110 -19.71 7.73 34.47
C ALA A 110 -20.67 8.94 34.42
N SER A 111 -21.11 9.44 35.57
CA SER A 111 -21.99 10.61 35.66
C SER A 111 -21.29 11.90 35.25
N GLU A 112 -20.04 12.10 35.69
CA GLU A 112 -19.21 13.26 35.32
C GLU A 112 -18.86 13.24 33.83
N VAL A 113 -18.39 12.10 33.30
CA VAL A 113 -18.09 11.95 31.87
C VAL A 113 -19.35 12.21 31.04
N ARG A 114 -20.49 11.61 31.40
CA ARG A 114 -21.77 11.86 30.70
C ARG A 114 -22.16 13.34 30.73
N TYR A 115 -21.98 14.00 31.87
CA TYR A 115 -22.26 15.42 32.01
C TYR A 115 -21.39 16.26 31.06
N ILE A 116 -20.09 15.99 30.99
CA ILE A 116 -19.14 16.68 30.10
C ILE A 116 -19.55 16.48 28.62
N PHE A 117 -19.84 15.25 28.19
CA PHE A 117 -20.35 14.98 26.84
C PHE A 117 -21.60 15.82 26.53
N SER A 118 -22.62 15.76 27.40
CA SER A 118 -23.91 16.42 27.16
C SER A 118 -23.80 17.94 27.07
N ARG A 119 -22.95 18.56 27.90
CA ARG A 119 -22.74 20.01 27.93
C ARG A 119 -22.04 20.52 26.67
N LYS A 120 -21.19 19.70 26.04
CA LYS A 120 -20.34 20.10 24.90
C LYS A 120 -20.82 19.55 23.56
N GLY A 121 -22.09 19.19 23.44
CA GLY A 121 -22.70 18.78 22.18
C GLY A 121 -22.28 17.37 21.73
N GLY A 122 -21.95 16.50 22.68
CA GLY A 122 -21.73 15.08 22.47
C GLY A 122 -22.67 14.22 23.31
N ASN A 123 -22.59 12.90 23.12
CA ASN A 123 -23.34 11.91 23.86
C ASN A 123 -22.44 10.73 24.26
N LEU A 124 -22.50 10.36 25.54
CA LEU A 124 -21.91 9.11 26.02
C LEU A 124 -22.71 7.93 25.45
N GLY A 125 -22.03 7.02 24.76
CA GLY A 125 -22.60 5.80 24.21
C GLY A 125 -22.42 4.59 25.14
N GLU A 126 -22.90 3.44 24.67
CA GLU A 126 -22.66 2.15 25.31
C GLU A 126 -21.25 1.63 24.96
N THR A 127 -20.73 0.71 25.78
CA THR A 127 -19.48 -0.01 25.46
C THR A 127 -19.63 -0.72 24.11
N GLY A 128 -18.64 -0.58 23.22
CA GLY A 128 -18.70 -1.09 21.85
C GLY A 128 -19.30 -0.12 20.81
N SER A 129 -19.86 1.01 21.23
CA SER A 129 -20.54 1.95 20.32
C SER A 129 -19.62 2.67 19.33
N VAL A 130 -18.31 2.77 19.62
CA VAL A 130 -17.33 3.40 18.72
C VAL A 130 -16.01 2.64 18.63
N SER A 131 -15.69 1.75 19.56
CA SER A 131 -14.38 1.05 19.60
C SER A 131 -14.08 0.25 18.34
N TYR A 132 -15.09 -0.17 17.58
CA TYR A 132 -14.90 -0.79 16.26
C TYR A 132 -14.25 0.14 15.22
N LEU A 133 -14.26 1.46 15.43
CA LEU A 133 -13.61 2.49 14.61
C LEU A 133 -12.13 2.68 14.95
N PHE A 134 -11.61 2.01 15.99
CA PHE A 134 -10.25 2.14 16.48
C PHE A 134 -9.50 0.80 16.41
N ASP A 135 -8.18 0.87 16.27
CA ASP A 135 -7.24 -0.23 16.45
C ASP A 135 -6.50 -0.03 17.77
N HIS A 136 -6.45 -1.06 18.60
CA HIS A 136 -5.67 -1.02 19.83
C HIS A 136 -4.22 -1.43 19.52
N VAL A 137 -3.28 -0.50 19.71
CA VAL A 137 -1.88 -0.63 19.26
C VAL A 137 -0.90 -0.15 20.33
N GLY A 138 0.35 -0.60 20.26
CA GLY A 138 1.45 0.06 20.93
C GLY A 138 1.88 1.30 20.16
N LEU A 139 1.92 2.45 20.81
CA LEU A 139 2.26 3.76 20.24
C LEU A 139 3.59 4.25 20.84
N ILE A 140 4.55 4.58 19.98
CA ILE A 140 5.83 5.18 20.36
C ILE A 140 6.01 6.44 19.51
N VAL A 141 6.39 7.55 20.12
CA VAL A 141 6.53 8.84 19.43
C VAL A 141 7.91 9.42 19.74
N TYR A 142 8.62 9.87 18.72
CA TYR A 142 9.88 10.63 18.83
C TYR A 142 9.70 12.03 18.29
N LYS A 143 10.51 12.98 18.75
CA LYS A 143 10.64 14.28 18.07
C LYS A 143 11.48 14.11 16.82
N VAL A 144 11.20 14.91 15.79
CA VAL A 144 12.03 14.99 14.57
C VAL A 144 13.43 15.51 14.91
N GLU A 145 13.52 16.39 15.91
CA GLU A 145 14.81 16.89 16.38
C GLU A 145 15.61 15.77 17.06
N GLY A 146 16.72 15.38 16.43
CA GLY A 146 17.67 14.40 16.97
C GLY A 146 17.47 12.96 16.50
N VAL A 147 16.43 12.67 15.69
CA VAL A 147 16.21 11.32 15.14
C VAL A 147 15.91 11.39 13.65
N ASN A 148 16.71 10.71 12.83
CA ASN A 148 16.49 10.62 11.39
C ASN A 148 15.34 9.63 11.07
N PHE A 149 14.41 10.04 10.22
CA PHE A 149 13.26 9.22 9.86
C PHE A 149 13.63 7.93 9.13
N ASP A 150 14.55 7.98 8.16
CA ASP A 150 14.93 6.79 7.38
C ASP A 150 15.55 5.72 8.30
N ASP A 151 16.33 6.13 9.31
CA ASP A 151 16.88 5.22 10.31
C ASP A 151 15.80 4.58 11.19
N LEU A 152 14.86 5.40 11.66
CA LEU A 152 13.73 4.98 12.49
C LEU A 152 12.77 4.07 11.70
N PHE A 153 12.54 4.36 10.42
CA PHE A 153 11.74 3.57 9.49
C PHE A 153 12.38 2.21 9.19
N ASN A 154 13.67 2.19 8.82
CA ASN A 154 14.40 0.95 8.55
C ASN A 154 14.44 0.04 9.79
N TYR A 155 14.63 0.63 10.97
CA TYR A 155 14.59 -0.14 12.21
C TYR A 155 13.19 -0.65 12.56
N GLY A 156 12.14 0.11 12.27
CA GLY A 156 10.76 -0.36 12.38
C GLY A 156 10.49 -1.59 11.51
N ILE A 157 11.06 -1.64 10.30
CA ILE A 157 10.97 -2.82 9.43
C ILE A 157 11.64 -4.04 10.08
N GLU A 158 12.86 -3.89 10.60
CA GLU A 158 13.59 -4.98 11.27
C GLU A 158 12.82 -5.55 12.48
N LEU A 159 12.07 -4.69 13.17
CA LEU A 159 11.26 -5.05 14.34
C LEU A 159 9.82 -5.45 14.00
N GLU A 160 9.47 -5.48 12.72
CA GLU A 160 8.13 -5.84 12.22
C GLU A 160 6.99 -5.00 12.83
N VAL A 161 7.24 -3.69 13.03
CA VAL A 161 6.22 -2.78 13.55
C VAL A 161 5.08 -2.58 12.54
N LEU A 162 3.90 -2.19 13.02
CA LEU A 162 2.71 -1.99 12.18
C LEU A 162 2.87 -0.80 11.23
N ASN A 163 3.43 0.30 11.74
CA ASN A 163 3.61 1.51 10.95
C ASN A 163 4.71 2.41 11.52
N VAL A 164 5.27 3.24 10.66
CA VAL A 164 6.20 4.32 10.99
C VAL A 164 5.86 5.53 10.11
N GLU A 165 5.55 6.66 10.73
CA GLU A 165 5.00 7.85 10.07
C GLU A 165 5.74 9.12 10.48
N GLU A 166 5.89 10.05 9.53
CA GLU A 166 6.26 11.44 9.78
C GLU A 166 5.02 12.31 9.98
N ASN A 167 5.01 13.09 11.05
CA ASN A 167 4.08 14.19 11.26
C ASN A 167 4.84 15.51 11.22
N ASP A 168 5.13 16.00 10.01
CA ASP A 168 5.91 17.22 9.75
C ASP A 168 5.30 18.47 10.39
N LYS A 169 3.97 18.57 10.41
CA LYS A 169 3.24 19.69 11.02
C LYS A 169 3.53 19.81 12.51
N GLU A 170 3.72 18.67 13.17
CA GLU A 170 3.90 18.61 14.60
C GLU A 170 5.33 18.36 15.03
N GLY A 171 6.22 18.02 14.09
CA GLY A 171 7.62 17.75 14.35
C GLY A 171 7.82 16.42 15.09
N LEU A 172 7.02 15.40 14.75
CA LEU A 172 7.02 14.09 15.41
C LEU A 172 7.21 12.94 14.42
N HIS A 173 7.90 11.89 14.85
CA HIS A 173 7.89 10.57 14.22
C HIS A 173 7.04 9.62 15.06
N VAL A 174 6.13 8.89 14.43
CA VAL A 174 5.13 8.05 15.09
C VAL A 174 5.32 6.61 14.66
N ILE A 175 5.52 5.72 15.62
CA ILE A 175 5.63 4.28 15.42
C ILE A 175 4.42 3.61 16.05
N THR A 176 3.78 2.70 15.33
CA THR A 176 2.76 1.80 15.88
C THR A 176 3.17 0.35 15.74
N CYS A 177 2.84 -0.47 16.72
CA CYS A 177 3.13 -1.91 16.75
C CYS A 177 1.96 -2.70 17.37
N GLU A 178 1.97 -4.01 17.19
CA GLU A 178 0.98 -4.89 17.85
C GLU A 178 1.14 -4.81 19.37
N ILE A 179 0.04 -4.89 20.12
CA ILE A 179 0.03 -4.77 21.60
C ILE A 179 1.01 -5.76 22.26
N LYS A 180 1.02 -7.00 21.75
CA LYS A 180 1.89 -8.09 22.26
C LYS A 180 3.38 -7.78 22.08
N ASP A 181 3.72 -6.98 21.07
CA ASP A 181 5.10 -6.66 20.70
C ASP A 181 5.56 -5.32 21.31
N PHE A 182 4.64 -4.55 21.90
CA PHE A 182 4.91 -3.19 22.42
C PHE A 182 6.11 -3.12 23.35
N GLY A 183 6.23 -4.02 24.33
CA GLY A 183 7.37 -4.03 25.26
C GLY A 183 8.71 -4.18 24.54
N LYS A 184 8.81 -5.20 23.67
CA LYS A 184 10.00 -5.48 22.86
C LYS A 184 10.34 -4.30 21.94
N VAL A 185 9.36 -3.78 21.22
CA VAL A 185 9.55 -2.69 20.26
C VAL A 185 9.98 -1.43 21.00
N ARG A 186 9.30 -1.04 22.07
CA ARG A 186 9.67 0.12 22.88
C ARG A 186 11.11 0.04 23.36
N ASP A 187 11.50 -1.08 23.97
CA ASP A 187 12.84 -1.24 24.54
C ASP A 187 13.92 -1.18 23.44
N ALA A 188 13.65 -1.79 22.29
CA ALA A 188 14.55 -1.77 21.15
C ALA A 188 14.70 -0.38 20.54
N PHE A 189 13.61 0.38 20.40
CA PHE A 189 13.66 1.78 19.93
C PHE A 189 14.34 2.69 20.95
N TYR A 190 14.06 2.50 22.24
CA TYR A 190 14.73 3.23 23.32
C TYR A 190 16.24 3.03 23.29
N ALA A 191 16.70 1.79 23.15
CA ALA A 191 18.12 1.48 23.10
C ALA A 191 18.84 2.12 21.89
N LYS A 192 18.16 2.26 20.75
CA LYS A 192 18.76 2.78 19.51
C LYS A 192 18.65 4.29 19.34
N PHE A 193 17.50 4.87 19.66
CA PHE A 193 17.17 6.28 19.41
C PHE A 193 17.05 7.11 20.69
N GLY A 194 17.27 6.49 21.84
CA GLY A 194 17.11 7.13 23.13
C GLY A 194 15.64 7.27 23.54
N GLU A 195 15.42 8.18 24.48
CA GLU A 195 14.14 8.37 25.15
C GLU A 195 13.04 8.91 24.21
N PRO A 196 11.92 8.19 24.01
CA PRO A 196 10.82 8.68 23.19
C PRO A 196 10.06 9.83 23.86
N GLU A 197 9.37 10.63 23.04
CA GLU A 197 8.43 11.63 23.53
C GLU A 197 7.22 10.97 24.24
N LEU A 198 6.76 9.82 23.74
CA LEU A 198 5.65 9.06 24.31
C LEU A 198 5.85 7.57 24.02
N ALA A 199 5.49 6.70 24.97
CA ALA A 199 5.41 5.25 24.73
C ALA A 199 4.29 4.63 25.59
N ARG A 200 3.18 4.20 24.96
CA ARG A 200 2.03 3.58 25.65
C ARG A 200 1.19 2.70 24.73
N LEU A 201 0.30 1.91 25.30
CA LEU A 201 -0.83 1.34 24.55
C LEU A 201 -1.86 2.45 24.26
N SER A 202 -2.45 2.43 23.07
CA SER A 202 -3.34 3.49 22.58
C SER A 202 -4.39 2.92 21.63
N TRP A 203 -5.59 3.48 21.70
CA TRP A 203 -6.65 3.20 20.73
C TRP A 203 -6.57 4.22 19.62
N ARG A 204 -6.05 3.78 18.47
CA ARG A 204 -5.78 4.64 17.33
C ARG A 204 -6.96 4.58 16.34
N PRO A 205 -7.54 5.72 15.95
CA PRO A 205 -8.52 5.80 14.87
C PRO A 205 -8.08 5.05 13.59
N LYS A 206 -8.95 4.19 13.04
CA LYS A 206 -8.70 3.48 11.78
C LYS A 206 -8.63 4.44 10.58
N ASP A 207 -9.48 5.46 10.60
CA ASP A 207 -9.39 6.63 9.73
C ASP A 207 -9.60 7.89 10.57
N LEU A 208 -9.38 9.08 10.02
CA LEU A 208 -9.70 10.32 10.73
C LEU A 208 -10.70 11.11 9.90
N ILE A 209 -11.76 11.61 10.55
CA ILE A 209 -12.69 12.56 9.95
C ILE A 209 -12.01 13.92 9.90
N GLU A 210 -12.07 14.56 8.72
CA GLU A 210 -11.65 15.94 8.57
C GLU A 210 -12.80 16.87 8.92
N ILE A 211 -12.58 17.73 9.91
CA ILE A 211 -13.50 18.79 10.28
C ILE A 211 -12.92 20.10 9.74
N SER A 212 -13.68 20.78 8.88
CA SER A 212 -13.31 22.09 8.32
C SER A 212 -13.99 23.25 9.04
N ASP A 213 -15.08 22.97 9.77
CA ASP A 213 -15.84 23.96 10.51
C ASP A 213 -15.11 24.31 11.81
N LYS A 214 -14.69 25.58 11.91
CA LYS A 214 -13.94 26.12 13.04
C LYS A 214 -14.74 26.10 14.36
N GLU A 215 -16.06 26.27 14.32
CA GLU A 215 -16.90 26.23 15.52
C GLU A 215 -17.03 24.80 16.04
N LEU A 216 -17.18 23.82 15.14
CA LEU A 216 -17.20 22.40 15.51
C LEU A 216 -15.85 21.93 16.06
N ILE A 217 -14.77 22.40 15.45
CA ILE A 217 -13.40 22.21 15.96
C ILE A 217 -13.30 22.72 17.41
N ASP A 218 -13.67 23.97 17.67
CA ASP A 218 -13.56 24.59 18.99
C ASP A 218 -14.41 23.87 20.05
N LYS A 219 -15.61 23.41 19.67
CA LYS A 219 -16.47 22.59 20.55
C LYS A 219 -15.85 21.23 20.87
N LEU A 220 -15.31 20.53 19.87
CA LEU A 220 -14.65 19.24 20.06
C LEU A 220 -13.39 19.40 20.92
N SER A 221 -12.61 20.44 20.66
CA SER A 221 -11.42 20.84 21.40
C SER A 221 -11.74 21.01 22.88
N THR A 222 -12.74 21.84 23.17
CA THR A 222 -13.20 22.10 24.54
C THR A 222 -13.77 20.85 25.22
N LEU A 223 -14.46 19.97 24.47
CA LEU A 223 -14.94 18.68 25.00
C LEU A 223 -13.77 17.79 25.43
N VAL A 224 -12.76 17.64 24.58
CA VAL A 224 -11.58 16.83 24.89
C VAL A 224 -10.83 17.41 26.08
N GLU A 225 -10.62 18.73 26.13
CA GLU A 225 -9.97 19.39 27.26
C GLU A 225 -10.73 19.19 28.58
N GLU A 226 -12.06 19.37 28.62
CA GLU A 226 -12.83 19.16 29.85
C GLU A 226 -12.84 17.68 30.29
N LEU A 227 -12.82 16.74 29.35
CA LEU A 227 -12.66 15.32 29.65
C LEU A 227 -11.26 15.03 30.21
N GLU A 228 -10.19 15.58 29.60
CA GLU A 228 -8.82 15.41 30.07
C GLU A 228 -8.54 16.14 31.40
N ASP A 229 -9.29 17.19 31.73
CA ASP A 229 -9.23 17.89 33.02
C ASP A 229 -10.05 17.17 34.11
N ASN A 230 -10.77 16.06 33.81
CA ASN A 230 -11.37 15.20 34.84
C ASN A 230 -10.29 14.36 35.56
N ASP A 231 -10.35 14.28 36.89
CA ASP A 231 -9.33 13.59 37.70
C ASP A 231 -9.19 12.08 37.42
N ASP A 232 -10.29 11.43 37.02
CA ASP A 232 -10.31 10.00 36.74
C ASP A 232 -9.85 9.64 35.33
N VAL A 233 -10.01 10.56 34.39
CA VAL A 233 -9.63 10.38 32.99
C VAL A 233 -8.11 10.46 32.83
N GLN A 234 -7.50 9.39 32.33
CA GLN A 234 -6.06 9.35 32.03
C GLN A 234 -5.73 10.00 30.69
N TYR A 235 -6.53 9.72 29.67
CA TYR A 235 -6.39 10.29 28.33
C TYR A 235 -7.67 10.06 27.51
N VAL A 236 -7.83 10.87 26.46
CA VAL A 236 -8.94 10.77 25.50
C VAL A 236 -8.36 10.50 24.11
N GLU A 237 -8.94 9.57 23.38
CA GLU A 237 -8.64 9.31 21.98
C GLU A 237 -9.79 9.79 21.11
N ALA A 238 -9.50 10.60 20.10
CA ALA A 238 -10.50 11.21 19.23
C ALA A 238 -10.32 10.85 17.76
N TYR A 239 -11.44 10.55 17.09
CA TYR A 239 -11.51 10.20 15.67
C TYR A 239 -11.63 11.44 14.76
N ALA A 240 -10.76 12.46 14.91
CA ALA A 240 -10.83 13.68 14.10
C ALA A 240 -9.46 14.33 13.83
N THR A 241 -9.39 15.13 12.76
CA THR A 241 -8.28 16.03 12.42
C THR A 241 -8.81 17.35 11.86
N GLU A 242 -8.09 18.45 12.12
CA GLU A 242 -8.45 19.79 11.65
C GLU A 242 -7.82 20.13 10.30
N THR A 243 -8.49 21.02 9.56
CA THR A 243 -7.91 21.74 8.42
C THR A 243 -7.77 23.22 8.78
N SER A 244 -6.55 23.74 8.90
CA SER A 244 -6.35 25.18 9.13
C SER A 244 -6.62 25.97 7.85
N THR A 245 -7.60 26.87 7.89
CA THR A 245 -7.90 27.86 6.86
C THR A 245 -6.86 28.98 6.87
N ASP A 246 -5.74 28.75 6.18
CA ASP A 246 -4.95 29.80 5.54
C ASP A 246 -4.24 29.18 4.33
N LEU A 247 -4.46 29.78 3.15
CA LEU A 247 -4.11 29.33 1.79
C LEU A 247 -5.16 28.45 1.08
N ALA A 248 -6.24 29.10 0.64
CA ALA A 248 -6.97 28.69 -0.55
C ALA A 248 -6.14 29.01 -1.81
N GLN A 249 -5.19 28.12 -2.15
CA GLN A 249 -4.72 27.90 -3.53
C GLN A 249 -4.42 26.40 -3.72
N PRO A 250 -4.69 25.84 -4.92
CA PRO A 250 -4.68 24.40 -5.14
C PRO A 250 -3.24 23.88 -5.23
N PHE A 251 -2.64 23.58 -4.09
CA PHE A 251 -1.48 22.72 -3.96
C PHE A 251 -1.77 21.70 -2.85
N GLN A 252 -2.23 20.52 -3.25
CA GLN A 252 -2.33 19.35 -2.40
C GLN A 252 -0.92 18.96 -1.92
N HIS A 253 -0.52 19.36 -0.71
CA HIS A 253 0.37 18.60 0.18
C HIS A 253 0.22 19.16 1.61
N GLY A 254 0.02 18.27 2.59
CA GLY A 254 0.05 18.66 4.00
C GLY A 254 -0.59 17.69 4.99
N ILE A 255 -1.24 16.60 4.52
CA ILE A 255 -1.55 15.41 5.32
C ILE A 255 -1.38 14.21 4.39
N ARG A 256 -0.30 13.42 4.53
CA ARG A 256 -0.20 12.12 3.85
C ARG A 256 -0.96 11.07 4.66
N LYS A 257 -2.30 11.09 4.59
CA LYS A 257 -3.10 9.89 4.86
C LYS A 257 -2.94 8.96 3.66
N LYS A 258 -2.11 7.95 3.81
CA LYS A 258 -1.95 6.89 2.80
C LYS A 258 -2.74 5.67 3.26
N LYS A 259 -4.06 5.73 3.07
CA LYS A 259 -4.95 4.58 3.30
C LYS A 259 -4.66 3.56 2.20
N ALA A 260 -3.96 2.47 2.55
CA ALA A 260 -3.86 1.28 1.72
C ALA A 260 -5.28 0.71 1.55
N THR A 261 -5.99 1.19 0.54
CA THR A 261 -7.41 0.91 0.37
C THR A 261 -7.54 -0.45 -0.32
N LEU A 262 -7.91 -1.48 0.45
CA LEU A 262 -8.67 -2.58 -0.13
C LEU A 262 -10.00 -1.97 -0.56
N THR A 263 -10.17 -1.74 -1.86
CA THR A 263 -11.47 -1.39 -2.45
C THR A 263 -12.28 -2.67 -2.52
N THR A 264 -12.89 -3.04 -1.40
CA THR A 264 -14.08 -3.90 -1.39
C THR A 264 -15.25 -3.03 -1.83
N GLU A 265 -15.94 -3.42 -2.89
CA GLU A 265 -17.23 -2.81 -3.20
C GLU A 265 -18.25 -3.36 -2.19
N SER A 266 -19.10 -2.49 -1.66
CA SER A 266 -20.15 -2.86 -0.72
C SER A 266 -20.97 -4.03 -1.26
N ASP A 267 -21.08 -5.10 -0.46
CA ASP A 267 -21.88 -6.33 -0.63
C ASP A 267 -21.14 -7.63 -1.04
N GLY A 268 -19.82 -7.61 -1.27
CA GLY A 268 -19.04 -8.80 -1.59
C GLY A 268 -18.60 -9.65 -0.38
N LYS A 269 -18.69 -10.99 -0.46
CA LYS A 269 -18.09 -11.91 0.53
C LYS A 269 -16.65 -12.21 0.16
N LEU A 270 -15.71 -11.98 1.08
CA LEU A 270 -14.32 -12.40 0.95
C LEU A 270 -14.20 -13.92 1.10
N LEU A 271 -13.48 -14.55 0.19
CA LEU A 271 -13.24 -15.99 0.17
C LEU A 271 -11.76 -16.25 -0.14
N PHE A 272 -11.18 -17.20 0.58
CA PHE A 272 -9.85 -17.71 0.32
C PHE A 272 -9.93 -19.17 -0.10
N ILE A 273 -9.22 -19.53 -1.17
CA ILE A 273 -9.09 -20.91 -1.62
C ILE A 273 -7.61 -21.30 -1.68
N SER A 274 -7.36 -22.57 -1.41
CA SER A 274 -6.05 -23.22 -1.52
C SER A 274 -6.27 -24.56 -2.20
N SER A 275 -5.73 -24.76 -3.40
CA SER A 275 -6.02 -25.92 -4.25
C SER A 275 -4.74 -26.48 -4.88
N ASP A 276 -4.60 -27.80 -4.85
CA ASP A 276 -3.53 -28.51 -5.55
C ASP A 276 -3.94 -28.79 -7.01
N ILE A 277 -3.07 -28.43 -7.95
CA ILE A 277 -3.26 -28.66 -9.38
C ILE A 277 -2.94 -30.13 -9.68
N LYS A 278 -3.97 -30.88 -10.08
CA LYS A 278 -3.91 -32.31 -10.37
C LYS A 278 -3.36 -32.59 -11.78
N SER A 279 -4.15 -32.27 -12.80
CA SER A 279 -3.84 -32.54 -14.22
C SER A 279 -3.75 -31.28 -15.08
N SER A 280 -4.60 -30.30 -14.82
CA SER A 280 -4.69 -29.04 -15.57
C SER A 280 -4.97 -27.88 -14.63
N PHE A 281 -4.51 -26.68 -15.01
CA PHE A 281 -4.88 -25.45 -14.31
C PHE A 281 -6.40 -25.17 -14.36
N PHE A 282 -7.10 -25.76 -15.33
CA PHE A 282 -8.56 -25.67 -15.42
C PHE A 282 -9.29 -26.53 -14.39
N ASP A 283 -8.60 -27.45 -13.72
CA ASP A 283 -9.20 -28.37 -12.75
C ASP A 283 -9.25 -27.77 -11.32
N THR A 284 -8.92 -26.48 -11.17
CA THR A 284 -8.92 -25.80 -9.87
C THR A 284 -10.34 -25.63 -9.35
N GLU A 285 -10.64 -26.30 -8.24
CA GLU A 285 -11.95 -26.26 -7.59
C GLU A 285 -12.19 -24.91 -6.87
N GLY A 286 -13.45 -24.47 -6.77
CA GLY A 286 -13.84 -23.29 -5.99
C GLY A 286 -13.82 -21.93 -6.71
N LEU A 287 -13.38 -21.89 -7.98
CA LEU A 287 -13.40 -20.69 -8.84
C LEU A 287 -14.35 -20.85 -10.03
N THR A 288 -14.88 -19.73 -10.55
CA THR A 288 -15.61 -19.76 -11.83
C THR A 288 -14.66 -19.93 -13.02
N PRO A 289 -15.11 -20.53 -14.15
CA PRO A 289 -14.28 -20.66 -15.35
C PRO A 289 -13.70 -19.34 -15.86
N ASN A 290 -14.46 -18.25 -15.75
CA ASN A 290 -14.00 -16.91 -16.13
C ASN A 290 -12.83 -16.43 -15.26
N THR A 291 -12.89 -16.68 -13.95
CA THR A 291 -11.80 -16.33 -13.02
C THR A 291 -10.55 -17.15 -13.29
N VAL A 292 -10.70 -18.44 -13.60
CA VAL A 292 -9.57 -19.29 -14.01
C VAL A 292 -8.87 -18.71 -15.25
N VAL A 293 -9.63 -18.30 -16.27
CA VAL A 293 -9.07 -17.64 -17.47
C VAL A 293 -8.38 -16.32 -17.13
N LYS A 294 -8.95 -15.50 -16.23
CA LYS A 294 -8.31 -14.27 -15.74
C LYS A 294 -6.95 -14.57 -15.08
N LEU A 295 -6.88 -15.56 -14.20
CA LEU A 295 -5.65 -15.97 -13.53
C LEU A 295 -4.59 -16.45 -14.51
N ILE A 296 -4.96 -17.22 -15.54
CA ILE A 296 -4.03 -17.63 -16.61
C ILE A 296 -3.38 -16.42 -17.27
N ASN A 297 -4.17 -15.39 -17.59
CA ASN A 297 -3.65 -14.18 -18.23
C ASN A 297 -2.72 -13.40 -17.29
N ILE A 298 -3.09 -13.25 -16.02
CA ILE A 298 -2.25 -12.59 -15.00
C ILE A 298 -0.88 -13.28 -14.89
N TYR A 299 -0.85 -14.60 -14.72
CA TYR A 299 0.43 -15.32 -14.57
C TYR A 299 1.24 -15.39 -15.86
N LYS A 300 0.60 -15.37 -17.03
CA LYS A 300 1.30 -15.20 -18.31
C LYS A 300 2.01 -13.86 -18.38
N ASP A 301 1.41 -12.77 -17.87
CA ASP A 301 2.08 -11.47 -17.76
C ASP A 301 3.32 -11.54 -16.84
N PHE A 302 3.34 -12.48 -15.89
CA PHE A 302 4.50 -12.78 -15.05
C PHE A 302 5.41 -13.89 -15.59
N GLY A 303 5.17 -14.37 -16.81
CA GLY A 303 6.05 -15.26 -17.57
C GLY A 303 5.85 -16.75 -17.30
N VAL A 304 4.72 -17.15 -16.74
CA VAL A 304 4.36 -18.56 -16.58
C VAL A 304 3.88 -19.12 -17.92
N ASP A 305 4.55 -20.16 -18.41
CA ASP A 305 4.11 -20.99 -19.53
C ASP A 305 3.31 -22.18 -18.99
N PHE A 306 1.98 -22.05 -18.96
CA PHE A 306 1.06 -23.07 -18.45
C PHE A 306 1.17 -24.44 -19.12
N LYS A 307 1.77 -24.54 -20.32
CA LYS A 307 1.99 -25.82 -21.01
C LYS A 307 3.29 -26.49 -20.61
N LYS A 308 4.29 -25.72 -20.19
CA LYS A 308 5.64 -26.22 -19.85
C LYS A 308 5.90 -26.26 -18.34
N ASP A 309 5.36 -25.29 -17.61
CA ASP A 309 5.74 -25.01 -16.23
C ASP A 309 4.80 -25.65 -15.20
N ILE A 310 3.55 -25.96 -15.59
CA ILE A 310 2.62 -26.62 -14.68
C ILE A 310 2.91 -28.10 -14.61
N VAL A 311 3.24 -28.53 -13.40
CA VAL A 311 3.49 -29.92 -13.03
C VAL A 311 2.40 -30.41 -12.06
N PRO A 312 2.10 -31.72 -12.02
CA PRO A 312 1.28 -32.29 -10.96
C PRO A 312 1.82 -31.89 -9.58
N LYS A 313 0.95 -31.44 -8.67
CA LYS A 313 1.25 -30.90 -7.32
C LYS A 313 1.70 -29.42 -7.25
N SER A 314 1.61 -28.66 -8.34
CA SER A 314 1.66 -27.19 -8.22
C SER A 314 0.48 -26.70 -7.36
N LYS A 315 0.69 -25.70 -6.50
CA LYS A 315 -0.34 -25.20 -5.57
C LYS A 315 -0.82 -23.82 -5.99
N LEU A 316 -2.13 -23.62 -6.06
CA LEU A 316 -2.76 -22.33 -6.30
C LEU A 316 -3.48 -21.83 -5.04
N GLU A 317 -3.20 -20.58 -4.68
CA GLU A 317 -3.88 -19.86 -3.59
C GLU A 317 -4.50 -18.59 -4.16
N VAL A 318 -5.75 -18.31 -3.80
CA VAL A 318 -6.49 -17.14 -4.30
C VAL A 318 -7.33 -16.54 -3.20
N LEU A 319 -7.18 -15.23 -2.97
CA LEU A 319 -8.10 -14.43 -2.18
C LEU A 319 -8.92 -13.58 -3.15
N PHE A 320 -10.24 -13.67 -3.06
CA PHE A 320 -11.13 -12.92 -3.93
C PHE A 320 -12.40 -12.49 -3.20
N GLU A 321 -13.01 -11.44 -3.72
CA GLU A 321 -14.32 -10.96 -3.31
C GLU A 321 -15.35 -11.52 -4.28
N ARG A 322 -16.40 -12.16 -3.75
CA ARG A 322 -17.51 -12.70 -4.53
C ARG A 322 -18.78 -11.91 -4.25
N SER A 323 -19.36 -11.32 -5.28
CA SER A 323 -20.63 -10.60 -5.21
C SER A 323 -21.63 -11.16 -6.22
N LEU A 324 -22.91 -10.85 -5.99
CA LEU A 324 -24.01 -11.17 -6.91
C LEU A 324 -24.46 -9.87 -7.59
N SER A 325 -24.16 -9.73 -8.87
CA SER A 325 -24.55 -8.58 -9.69
C SER A 325 -25.35 -9.07 -10.89
N ASN A 326 -26.56 -8.54 -11.09
CA ASN A 326 -27.43 -8.91 -12.22
C ASN A 326 -27.62 -10.44 -12.41
N GLN A 327 -27.87 -11.17 -11.32
CA GLN A 327 -28.02 -12.64 -11.31
C GLN A 327 -26.78 -13.42 -11.80
N LYS A 328 -25.62 -12.77 -11.92
CA LYS A 328 -24.33 -13.40 -12.21
C LYS A 328 -23.41 -13.26 -11.02
N THR A 329 -22.66 -14.31 -10.74
CA THR A 329 -21.59 -14.29 -9.75
C THR A 329 -20.39 -13.55 -10.33
N GLU A 330 -19.97 -12.48 -9.66
CA GLU A 330 -18.77 -11.74 -10.01
C GLU A 330 -17.67 -12.02 -8.98
N GLU A 331 -16.46 -12.28 -9.46
CA GLU A 331 -15.30 -12.58 -8.62
C GLU A 331 -14.18 -11.60 -8.95
N LYS A 332 -13.80 -10.81 -7.94
CA LYS A 332 -12.70 -9.86 -7.99
C LYS A 332 -11.50 -10.43 -7.24
N VAL A 333 -10.47 -10.85 -7.98
CA VAL A 333 -9.25 -11.43 -7.40
C VAL A 333 -8.38 -10.35 -6.78
N LEU A 334 -8.24 -10.39 -5.45
CA LEU A 334 -7.46 -9.43 -4.67
C LEU A 334 -6.00 -9.88 -4.50
N TYR A 335 -5.79 -11.20 -4.42
CA TYR A 335 -4.47 -11.82 -4.36
C TYR A 335 -4.49 -13.19 -5.00
N THR A 336 -3.36 -13.58 -5.59
CA THR A 336 -3.13 -14.95 -6.02
C THR A 336 -1.67 -15.34 -5.85
N SER A 337 -1.42 -16.61 -5.50
CA SER A 337 -0.09 -17.20 -5.47
C SER A 337 -0.07 -18.56 -6.15
N LEU A 338 0.86 -18.74 -7.08
CA LEU A 338 1.06 -19.99 -7.79
C LEU A 338 2.44 -20.53 -7.42
N THR A 339 2.46 -21.67 -6.73
CA THR A 339 3.68 -22.36 -6.32
C THR A 339 4.00 -23.47 -7.31
N ILE A 340 5.11 -23.32 -8.02
CA ILE A 340 5.64 -24.28 -8.99
C ILE A 340 7.04 -24.68 -8.52
N ASN A 341 7.33 -25.97 -8.41
CA ASN A 341 8.66 -26.46 -8.00
C ASN A 341 9.21 -25.78 -6.73
N LYS A 342 8.34 -25.61 -5.70
CA LYS A 342 8.63 -24.93 -4.43
C LYS A 342 8.93 -23.42 -4.52
N LYS A 343 8.75 -22.79 -5.69
CA LYS A 343 8.86 -21.34 -5.88
C LYS A 343 7.46 -20.74 -6.03
N ALA A 344 7.12 -19.80 -5.16
CA ALA A 344 5.84 -19.09 -5.19
C ALA A 344 5.95 -17.80 -6.02
N ILE A 345 5.01 -17.60 -6.94
CA ILE A 345 4.80 -16.34 -7.65
C ILE A 345 3.55 -15.72 -7.03
N SER A 346 3.74 -14.73 -6.15
CA SER A 346 2.65 -14.07 -5.41
C SER A 346 2.36 -12.69 -5.98
N LEU A 347 1.09 -12.43 -6.30
CA LEU A 347 0.62 -11.25 -7.01
C LEU A 347 -0.55 -10.59 -6.27
N TYR A 348 -0.50 -9.28 -6.19
CA TYR A 348 -1.39 -8.44 -5.38
C TYR A 348 -2.11 -7.44 -6.29
N HIS A 349 -3.44 -7.44 -6.27
CA HIS A 349 -4.26 -6.47 -7.01
C HIS A 349 -4.23 -5.12 -6.30
N TYR A 350 -3.63 -4.11 -6.92
CA TYR A 350 -3.44 -2.79 -6.33
C TYR A 350 -3.82 -1.69 -7.32
N LYS A 351 -4.57 -0.70 -6.84
CA LYS A 351 -4.88 0.52 -7.57
C LYS A 351 -3.78 1.53 -7.29
N SER A 352 -2.93 1.77 -8.29
CA SER A 352 -1.86 2.73 -8.15
C SER A 352 -2.37 4.18 -8.18
N GLN A 353 -1.54 5.11 -7.72
CA GLN A 353 -1.84 6.54 -7.65
C GLN A 353 -2.13 7.16 -9.02
N ASP A 354 -1.68 6.52 -10.10
CA ASP A 354 -2.04 6.85 -11.50
C ASP A 354 -3.49 6.46 -11.88
N GLY A 355 -4.27 5.97 -10.90
CA GLY A 355 -5.65 5.56 -11.05
C GLY A 355 -5.84 4.19 -11.71
N LYS A 356 -4.76 3.53 -12.12
CA LYS A 356 -4.83 2.24 -12.84
C LYS A 356 -4.72 1.08 -11.87
N GLU A 357 -5.55 0.07 -12.10
CA GLU A 357 -5.55 -1.16 -11.32
C GLU A 357 -4.67 -2.20 -12.02
N ARG A 358 -3.72 -2.80 -11.29
CA ARG A 358 -2.78 -3.80 -11.81
C ARG A 358 -2.46 -4.87 -10.76
N TYR A 359 -1.86 -5.97 -11.21
CA TYR A 359 -1.24 -6.95 -10.33
C TYR A 359 0.25 -6.67 -10.18
N PHE A 360 0.74 -6.58 -8.94
CA PHE A 360 2.14 -6.37 -8.60
C PHE A 360 2.68 -7.55 -7.80
N ASN A 361 3.96 -7.89 -7.97
CA ASN A 361 4.66 -8.79 -7.05
C ASN A 361 4.99 -8.07 -5.72
N LYS A 362 5.55 -8.78 -4.74
CA LYS A 362 5.90 -8.22 -3.42
C LYS A 362 6.93 -7.07 -3.47
N GLU A 363 7.70 -6.96 -4.55
CA GLU A 363 8.63 -5.86 -4.81
C GLU A 363 7.96 -4.62 -5.42
N GLY A 364 6.64 -4.62 -5.59
CA GLY A 364 5.88 -3.53 -6.21
C GLY A 364 6.16 -3.40 -7.71
N ILE A 365 6.49 -4.51 -8.35
CA ILE A 365 6.68 -4.60 -9.80
C ILE A 365 5.45 -5.23 -10.41
N SER A 366 4.77 -4.48 -11.28
CA SER A 366 3.75 -5.01 -12.17
C SER A 366 4.37 -5.27 -13.52
N LEU A 367 4.11 -6.45 -14.07
CA LEU A 367 4.45 -6.77 -15.44
C LEU A 367 3.16 -6.68 -16.23
N LYS A 368 3.11 -5.79 -17.21
CA LYS A 368 2.04 -5.78 -18.20
C LYS A 368 2.57 -6.34 -19.50
N ASN A 369 1.86 -7.26 -20.15
CA ASN A 369 2.10 -7.48 -21.56
C ASN A 369 1.63 -6.23 -22.32
N GLY A 370 2.56 -5.30 -22.54
CA GLY A 370 2.36 -4.13 -23.39
C GLY A 370 3.00 -4.40 -24.75
N GLU A 371 2.27 -4.15 -25.83
CA GLU A 371 2.89 -4.10 -27.15
C GLU A 371 3.87 -2.92 -27.16
N ILE A 372 5.19 -3.18 -27.04
CA ILE A 372 6.24 -2.15 -27.20
C ILE A 372 6.07 -1.46 -28.55
N PHE A 373 5.66 -2.25 -29.53
CA PHE A 373 5.53 -1.90 -30.92
C PHE A 373 4.06 -1.95 -31.31
N ILE A 374 3.50 -0.82 -31.72
CA ILE A 374 2.22 -0.86 -32.45
C ILE A 374 2.44 -1.57 -33.78
N ASN A 375 1.36 -2.08 -34.37
CA ASN A 375 1.43 -2.57 -35.73
C ASN A 375 1.92 -1.46 -36.67
N PRO A 376 2.96 -1.71 -37.50
CA PRO A 376 3.50 -0.69 -38.39
C PRO A 376 2.58 -0.35 -39.57
N LEU A 377 1.45 -1.04 -39.73
CA LEU A 377 0.41 -0.76 -40.73
C LEU A 377 -0.97 -0.65 -40.07
N ASN A 378 -1.81 0.21 -40.65
CA ASN A 378 -3.24 0.30 -40.32
C ASN A 378 -4.09 -0.09 -41.54
N GLY A 379 -5.26 -0.67 -41.30
CA GLY A 379 -6.23 -1.03 -42.35
C GLY A 379 -6.02 -2.41 -42.97
N ASP A 380 -6.35 -2.56 -44.26
CA ASP A 380 -6.34 -3.84 -44.98
C ASP A 380 -4.91 -4.33 -45.29
N TYR A 381 -4.45 -5.32 -44.53
CA TYR A 381 -3.23 -6.08 -44.81
C TYR A 381 -3.39 -7.54 -44.38
N ARG A 382 -2.50 -8.41 -44.86
CA ARG A 382 -2.38 -9.80 -44.38
C ARG A 382 -0.94 -10.16 -44.07
N VAL A 383 -0.73 -10.96 -43.03
CA VAL A 383 0.58 -11.58 -42.77
C VAL A 383 0.81 -12.65 -43.83
N SER A 384 1.75 -12.38 -44.73
CA SER A 384 2.09 -13.26 -45.86
C SER A 384 3.25 -14.22 -45.55
N SER A 385 4.15 -13.84 -44.65
CA SER A 385 5.25 -14.68 -44.16
C SER A 385 5.58 -14.31 -42.71
N LYS A 386 5.79 -15.31 -41.86
CA LYS A 386 6.14 -15.14 -40.44
C LYS A 386 7.66 -15.20 -40.25
N PHE A 387 8.13 -14.78 -39.07
CA PHE A 387 9.51 -14.96 -38.64
C PHE A 387 9.89 -16.44 -38.52
N GLY A 388 11.16 -16.79 -38.74
CA GLY A 388 11.69 -18.12 -38.53
C GLY A 388 12.06 -18.89 -39.81
N ASN A 389 12.33 -20.19 -39.66
CA ASN A 389 12.79 -21.03 -40.76
C ASN A 389 11.68 -21.26 -41.79
N ARG A 390 11.95 -20.92 -43.06
CA ARG A 390 11.06 -21.24 -44.18
C ARG A 390 11.78 -22.01 -45.28
N LYS A 391 11.09 -22.96 -45.92
CA LYS A 391 11.57 -23.60 -47.14
C LYS A 391 11.41 -22.63 -48.30
N HIS A 392 12.49 -22.34 -49.02
CA HIS A 392 12.44 -21.47 -50.20
C HIS A 392 11.63 -22.16 -51.33
N PRO A 393 10.56 -21.55 -51.88
CA PRO A 393 9.64 -22.22 -52.80
C PRO A 393 10.29 -22.79 -54.08
N VAL A 394 11.40 -22.19 -54.52
CA VAL A 394 12.05 -22.53 -55.81
C VAL A 394 13.37 -23.31 -55.67
N ARG A 395 14.02 -23.32 -54.49
CA ARG A 395 15.39 -23.85 -54.35
C ARG A 395 15.57 -24.88 -53.23
N GLY A 396 14.51 -25.26 -52.51
CA GLY A 396 14.53 -26.33 -51.50
C GLY A 396 15.38 -26.07 -50.24
N LYS A 397 16.20 -25.02 -50.20
CA LYS A 397 17.02 -24.65 -49.04
C LYS A 397 16.16 -23.93 -47.99
N THR A 398 16.35 -24.30 -46.72
CA THR A 398 15.78 -23.59 -45.57
C THR A 398 16.50 -22.25 -45.43
N ALA A 399 15.75 -21.16 -45.51
CA ALA A 399 16.25 -19.81 -45.27
C ALA A 399 15.55 -19.23 -44.03
N PHE A 400 16.31 -18.62 -43.14
CA PHE A 400 15.77 -17.99 -41.94
C PHE A 400 15.21 -16.61 -42.28
N HIS A 401 13.93 -16.41 -42.03
CA HIS A 401 13.25 -15.14 -42.20
C HIS A 401 13.38 -14.30 -40.93
N LYS A 402 14.07 -13.17 -41.02
CA LYS A 402 14.47 -12.31 -39.89
C LYS A 402 13.37 -11.35 -39.40
N GLY A 403 12.20 -11.37 -40.06
CA GLY A 403 11.09 -10.47 -39.80
C GLY A 403 9.75 -11.07 -40.20
N VAL A 404 8.74 -10.21 -40.36
CA VAL A 404 7.38 -10.56 -40.76
C VAL A 404 7.02 -9.76 -42.00
N ASP A 405 6.42 -10.43 -42.99
CA ASP A 405 6.00 -9.80 -44.24
C ASP A 405 4.50 -9.51 -44.21
N TYR A 406 4.14 -8.23 -44.21
CA TYR A 406 2.76 -7.76 -44.32
C TYR A 406 2.45 -7.39 -45.77
N ALA A 407 1.68 -8.23 -46.45
CA ALA A 407 1.19 -7.92 -47.79
C ALA A 407 0.11 -6.83 -47.69
N ALA A 408 0.35 -5.71 -48.35
CA ALA A 408 -0.50 -4.52 -48.33
C ALA A 408 -0.40 -3.79 -49.68
N LYS A 409 -1.35 -2.89 -49.96
CA LYS A 409 -1.36 -2.12 -51.22
C LYS A 409 -0.12 -1.23 -51.34
N LEU A 410 0.34 -1.02 -52.58
CA LEU A 410 1.41 -0.06 -52.88
C LEU A 410 0.99 1.33 -52.36
N GLY A 411 1.87 1.98 -51.61
CA GLY A 411 1.59 3.30 -51.05
C GLY A 411 0.85 3.31 -49.71
N THR A 412 0.52 2.16 -49.11
CA THR A 412 -0.03 2.12 -47.74
C THR A 412 0.94 2.80 -46.75
N PRO A 413 0.49 3.71 -45.87
CA PRO A 413 1.36 4.35 -44.88
C PRO A 413 2.02 3.33 -43.93
N ILE A 414 3.31 3.52 -43.69
CA ILE A 414 4.10 2.77 -42.71
C ILE A 414 4.34 3.69 -41.51
N TYR A 415 4.00 3.19 -40.32
CA TYR A 415 4.12 3.90 -39.06
C TYR A 415 5.34 3.45 -38.27
N ALA A 416 5.97 4.37 -37.55
CA ALA A 416 6.98 4.03 -36.55
C ALA A 416 6.32 3.22 -35.43
N ALA A 417 6.74 1.96 -35.28
CA ALA A 417 6.17 1.05 -34.32
C ALA A 417 6.41 1.47 -32.86
N ALA A 418 7.46 2.26 -32.59
CA ALA A 418 7.75 2.86 -31.29
C ALA A 418 8.50 4.20 -31.44
N GLU A 419 8.53 5.00 -30.37
CA GLU A 419 9.34 6.22 -30.31
C GLU A 419 10.83 5.91 -30.43
N GLY A 420 11.58 6.71 -31.20
CA GLY A 420 13.01 6.49 -31.37
C GLY A 420 13.73 7.53 -32.23
N VAL A 421 14.96 7.19 -32.60
CA VAL A 421 15.82 8.01 -33.47
C VAL A 421 16.17 7.21 -34.72
N VAL A 422 16.02 7.81 -35.89
CA VAL A 422 16.38 7.17 -37.17
C VAL A 422 17.90 7.01 -37.23
N GLU A 423 18.35 5.76 -37.18
CA GLU A 423 19.77 5.36 -37.25
C GLU A 423 20.20 5.09 -38.70
N TYR A 424 19.25 4.75 -39.57
CA TYR A 424 19.50 4.58 -40.99
C TYR A 424 18.27 4.93 -41.83
N ILE A 425 18.49 5.58 -42.98
CA ILE A 425 17.48 5.79 -44.01
C ILE A 425 18.17 5.78 -45.39
N GLY A 426 17.69 4.95 -46.32
CA GLY A 426 18.25 4.86 -47.67
C GLY A 426 18.12 3.47 -48.29
N LYS A 427 18.87 3.21 -49.37
CA LYS A 427 18.93 1.88 -50.00
C LYS A 427 19.78 0.92 -49.17
N ASN A 428 19.37 -0.33 -48.98
CA ASN A 428 20.09 -1.34 -48.20
C ASN A 428 20.05 -2.73 -48.86
N GLY A 429 20.72 -2.86 -50.01
CA GLY A 429 20.85 -4.13 -50.74
C GLY A 429 19.51 -4.81 -51.02
N GLY A 430 19.37 -6.06 -50.61
CA GLY A 430 18.17 -6.88 -50.83
C GLY A 430 16.91 -6.35 -50.15
N TYR A 431 17.03 -5.51 -49.12
CA TYR A 431 15.89 -4.87 -48.45
C TYR A 431 15.29 -3.71 -49.28
N GLY A 432 15.96 -3.26 -50.33
CA GLY A 432 15.52 -2.10 -51.10
C GLY A 432 15.64 -0.81 -50.30
N ASN A 433 14.64 0.07 -50.40
CA ASN A 433 14.58 1.26 -49.55
C ASN A 433 14.22 0.83 -48.12
N TYR A 434 14.96 1.36 -47.15
CA TYR A 434 15.03 0.82 -45.81
C TYR A 434 15.17 1.93 -44.76
N ILE A 435 14.47 1.76 -43.63
CA ILE A 435 14.62 2.59 -42.43
C ILE A 435 14.98 1.68 -41.25
N LYS A 436 15.96 2.11 -40.45
CA LYS A 436 16.24 1.56 -39.11
C LYS A 436 16.02 2.64 -38.06
N ILE A 437 15.21 2.34 -37.05
CA ILE A 437 14.97 3.23 -35.91
C ILE A 437 15.54 2.57 -34.67
N LYS A 438 16.41 3.29 -33.95
CA LYS A 438 16.89 2.90 -32.62
C LYS A 438 15.91 3.40 -31.56
N HIS A 439 15.50 2.52 -30.67
CA HIS A 439 14.58 2.80 -29.57
C HIS A 439 15.32 2.73 -28.22
N LYS A 440 14.59 3.00 -27.14
CA LYS A 440 15.08 2.77 -25.76
C LYS A 440 15.25 1.27 -25.50
N ASN A 441 15.96 0.92 -24.42
CA ASN A 441 16.16 -0.45 -23.94
C ASN A 441 16.76 -1.41 -24.99
N GLU A 442 17.74 -0.95 -25.77
CA GLU A 442 18.47 -1.74 -26.78
C GLU A 442 17.63 -2.36 -27.89
N TYR A 443 16.45 -1.79 -28.16
CA TYR A 443 15.61 -2.19 -29.29
C TYR A 443 15.92 -1.40 -30.55
N SER A 444 15.74 -2.04 -31.70
CA SER A 444 15.66 -1.37 -33.00
C SER A 444 14.58 -2.00 -33.85
N THR A 445 13.91 -1.19 -34.68
CA THR A 445 12.96 -1.68 -35.69
C THR A 445 13.44 -1.37 -37.09
N CYS A 446 13.09 -2.25 -38.02
CA CYS A 446 13.54 -2.17 -39.40
C CYS A 446 12.33 -2.28 -40.34
N TYR A 447 12.30 -1.42 -41.35
CA TYR A 447 11.21 -1.32 -42.32
C TYR A 447 11.82 -1.36 -43.71
N ALA A 448 11.42 -2.34 -44.52
CA ALA A 448 12.02 -2.61 -45.82
C ALA A 448 10.99 -2.64 -46.96
N HIS A 449 11.51 -2.73 -48.19
CA HIS A 449 10.76 -2.71 -49.44
C HIS A 449 9.96 -1.41 -49.66
N ILE A 450 10.38 -0.31 -49.04
CA ILE A 450 9.69 0.99 -49.04
C ILE A 450 9.59 1.55 -50.47
N SER A 451 8.45 2.12 -50.86
CA SER A 451 8.32 2.83 -52.15
C SER A 451 8.87 4.25 -52.04
N ARG A 452 8.44 4.97 -51.00
CA ARG A 452 8.81 6.37 -50.73
C ARG A 452 8.94 6.62 -49.23
N PHE A 453 9.93 7.41 -48.83
CA PHE A 453 10.07 7.90 -47.46
C PHE A 453 9.12 9.09 -47.20
N SER A 454 8.73 9.30 -45.94
CA SER A 454 8.05 10.55 -45.57
C SER A 454 9.03 11.73 -45.67
N GLY A 455 8.55 12.90 -46.10
CA GLY A 455 9.39 14.05 -46.42
C GLY A 455 10.07 14.70 -45.21
N ASP A 456 9.54 14.46 -44.01
CA ASP A 456 10.03 14.96 -42.72
C ASP A 456 11.10 14.05 -42.07
N ILE A 457 11.41 12.90 -42.68
CA ILE A 457 12.29 11.89 -42.09
C ILE A 457 13.65 11.88 -42.76
N LYS A 458 14.71 12.04 -41.96
CA LYS A 458 16.12 11.95 -42.35
C LYS A 458 16.93 11.23 -41.27
N LEU A 459 18.20 10.93 -41.56
CA LEU A 459 19.12 10.37 -40.58
C LEU A 459 19.19 11.29 -39.35
N GLY A 460 19.02 10.71 -38.15
CA GLY A 460 18.99 11.44 -36.88
C GLY A 460 17.63 12.06 -36.51
N SER A 461 16.60 11.96 -37.36
CA SER A 461 15.25 12.42 -37.01
C SER A 461 14.73 11.66 -35.78
N LYS A 462 14.17 12.40 -34.81
CA LYS A 462 13.36 11.82 -33.72
C LYS A 462 11.96 11.53 -34.25
N VAL A 463 11.44 10.35 -33.99
CA VAL A 463 10.11 9.92 -34.41
C VAL A 463 9.27 9.48 -33.22
N LYS A 464 7.99 9.82 -33.24
CA LYS A 464 7.01 9.36 -32.25
C LYS A 464 6.40 8.03 -32.70
N GLN A 465 5.98 7.20 -31.73
CA GLN A 465 5.18 6.02 -32.03
C GLN A 465 3.91 6.41 -32.80
N GLY A 466 3.59 5.70 -33.88
CA GLY A 466 2.45 6.03 -34.75
C GLY A 466 2.69 7.16 -35.74
N GLN A 467 3.89 7.75 -35.79
CA GLN A 467 4.23 8.72 -36.84
C GLN A 467 4.43 8.01 -38.18
N VAL A 468 3.88 8.57 -39.26
CA VAL A 468 4.14 8.07 -40.62
C VAL A 468 5.60 8.31 -40.98
N ILE A 469 6.32 7.25 -41.34
CA ILE A 469 7.75 7.31 -41.67
C ILE A 469 8.03 6.99 -43.14
N ALA A 470 7.16 6.22 -43.78
CA ALA A 470 7.34 5.73 -45.14
C ALA A 470 6.03 5.20 -45.72
N TYR A 471 6.09 4.67 -46.94
CA TYR A 471 4.96 4.05 -47.62
C TYR A 471 5.37 2.69 -48.22
N VAL A 472 4.48 1.71 -48.12
CA VAL A 472 4.67 0.33 -48.62
C VAL A 472 5.06 0.33 -50.09
N GLY A 473 5.96 -0.57 -50.47
CA GLY A 473 6.46 -0.71 -51.82
C GLY A 473 6.85 -2.14 -52.17
N SER A 474 7.68 -2.25 -53.21
CA SER A 474 8.25 -3.52 -53.68
C SER A 474 9.70 -3.32 -54.15
N THR A 475 10.45 -2.45 -53.46
CA THR A 475 11.85 -2.17 -53.80
C THR A 475 12.78 -3.26 -53.26
N GLY A 476 13.92 -3.52 -53.91
CA GLY A 476 14.83 -4.59 -53.51
C GLY A 476 14.36 -5.97 -53.98
N VAL A 477 14.65 -7.02 -53.20
CA VAL A 477 14.24 -8.40 -53.51
C VAL A 477 12.85 -8.64 -52.95
N ALA A 478 11.83 -8.30 -53.73
CA ALA A 478 10.42 -8.46 -53.38
C ALA A 478 9.63 -9.04 -54.56
N THR A 479 8.69 -9.94 -54.30
CA THR A 479 7.83 -10.56 -55.34
C THR A 479 6.53 -9.79 -55.58
N GLY A 480 6.22 -8.81 -54.73
CA GLY A 480 5.02 -7.97 -54.82
C GLY A 480 4.99 -6.93 -53.69
N PRO A 481 3.99 -6.03 -53.67
CA PRO A 481 3.89 -4.99 -52.64
C PRO A 481 3.69 -5.56 -51.24
N HIS A 482 4.62 -5.28 -50.32
CA HIS A 482 4.55 -5.67 -48.92
C HIS A 482 5.52 -4.84 -48.06
N LEU A 483 5.27 -4.82 -46.75
CA LEU A 483 6.24 -4.36 -45.75
C LEU A 483 6.95 -5.59 -45.17
N HIS A 484 8.28 -5.61 -45.25
CA HIS A 484 9.09 -6.50 -44.43
C HIS A 484 9.51 -5.75 -43.16
N TYR A 485 9.06 -6.26 -42.00
CA TYR A 485 9.23 -5.64 -40.69
C TYR A 485 10.06 -6.52 -39.77
N GLU A 486 11.14 -5.98 -39.21
CA GLU A 486 11.99 -6.70 -38.24
C GLU A 486 12.05 -5.95 -36.92
N VAL A 487 12.24 -6.72 -35.84
CA VAL A 487 12.57 -6.20 -34.53
C VAL A 487 13.89 -6.83 -34.08
N ILE A 488 14.79 -5.98 -33.60
CA ILE A 488 16.11 -6.36 -33.11
C ILE A 488 16.18 -5.97 -31.63
N TYR A 489 16.61 -6.90 -30.79
CA TYR A 489 16.91 -6.66 -29.38
C TYR A 489 18.35 -7.07 -29.10
N ASN A 490 19.15 -6.15 -28.56
CA ASN A 490 20.57 -6.38 -28.23
C ASN A 490 21.36 -7.03 -29.39
N GLY A 491 21.13 -6.55 -30.61
CA GLY A 491 21.77 -7.05 -31.84
C GLY A 491 21.19 -8.34 -32.43
N LYS A 492 20.19 -8.98 -31.80
CA LYS A 492 19.56 -10.22 -32.30
C LYS A 492 18.15 -9.97 -32.85
N HIS A 493 17.85 -10.52 -34.02
CA HIS A 493 16.49 -10.50 -34.57
C HIS A 493 15.56 -11.42 -33.77
N ILE A 494 14.37 -10.92 -33.45
CA ILE A 494 13.33 -11.60 -32.67
C ILE A 494 11.98 -11.52 -33.39
N ASP A 495 11.08 -12.46 -33.14
CA ASP A 495 9.81 -12.59 -33.87
C ASP A 495 8.83 -11.45 -33.53
N PRO A 496 8.57 -10.50 -34.46
CA PRO A 496 7.71 -9.34 -34.21
C PRO A 496 6.29 -9.69 -33.76
N LEU A 497 5.76 -10.86 -34.13
CA LEU A 497 4.40 -11.28 -33.76
C LEU A 497 4.31 -11.83 -32.33
N THR A 498 5.45 -12.11 -31.70
CA THR A 498 5.52 -12.68 -30.34
C THR A 498 6.12 -11.71 -29.33
N ILE A 499 6.53 -10.51 -29.78
CA ILE A 499 7.07 -9.46 -28.90
C ILE A 499 5.90 -8.80 -28.17
N ALA A 500 5.35 -9.54 -27.23
CA ALA A 500 4.93 -8.94 -25.97
C ALA A 500 6.20 -8.82 -25.14
N HIS A 501 6.57 -7.61 -24.71
CA HIS A 501 7.44 -7.53 -23.54
C HIS A 501 6.63 -7.03 -22.37
N LYS A 502 6.96 -7.64 -21.23
CA LYS A 502 6.59 -7.20 -19.91
C LYS A 502 7.09 -5.77 -19.74
N THR A 503 6.17 -4.81 -19.82
CA THR A 503 6.42 -3.46 -19.37
C THR A 503 6.48 -3.55 -17.86
N GLU A 504 7.68 -3.39 -17.33
CA GLU A 504 7.88 -3.33 -15.90
C GLU A 504 7.38 -1.95 -15.43
N VAL A 505 6.23 -1.95 -14.78
CA VAL A 505 5.75 -0.81 -14.03
C VAL A 505 6.15 -1.04 -12.60
N LYS A 506 7.27 -0.43 -12.22
CA LYS A 506 7.70 -0.38 -10.82
C LYS A 506 6.99 0.78 -10.13
N LEU A 507 6.40 0.52 -8.98
CA LEU A 507 5.88 1.58 -8.13
C LEU A 507 7.02 2.50 -7.70
N PRO A 508 6.84 3.83 -7.79
CA PRO A 508 7.84 4.77 -7.29
C PRO A 508 8.02 4.60 -5.77
N ASP A 509 9.20 4.92 -5.24
CA ASP A 509 9.55 4.58 -3.85
C ASP A 509 8.56 5.11 -2.80
N HIS A 510 7.90 6.24 -3.06
CA HIS A 510 6.86 6.76 -2.17
C HIS A 510 5.57 5.92 -2.17
N GLU A 511 5.25 5.27 -3.28
CA GLU A 511 4.07 4.40 -3.45
C GLU A 511 4.39 2.94 -3.12
N LEU A 512 5.62 2.49 -3.39
CA LEU A 512 6.11 1.17 -2.99
C LEU A 512 5.98 0.94 -1.48
N ARG A 513 6.17 1.98 -0.67
CA ARG A 513 5.95 1.95 0.78
C ARG A 513 4.49 1.63 1.15
N GLU A 514 3.52 2.27 0.50
CA GLU A 514 2.09 1.97 0.69
C GLU A 514 1.75 0.55 0.26
N PHE A 515 2.30 0.16 -0.88
CA PHE A 515 2.07 -1.14 -1.45
C PHE A 515 2.58 -2.26 -0.52
N LYS A 516 3.71 -2.06 0.16
CA LYS A 516 4.20 -3.02 1.17
C LYS A 516 3.25 -3.14 2.38
N LEU A 517 2.67 -2.04 2.85
CA LEU A 517 1.65 -2.07 3.91
C LEU A 517 0.37 -2.79 3.43
N PHE A 518 -0.02 -2.55 2.17
CA PHE A 518 -1.13 -3.26 1.53
C PHE A 518 -0.88 -4.79 1.45
N VAL A 519 0.32 -5.20 1.03
CA VAL A 519 0.75 -6.60 1.00
C VAL A 519 0.63 -7.24 2.38
N ASN A 520 1.09 -6.57 3.44
CA ASN A 520 0.98 -7.08 4.81
C ASN A 520 -0.48 -7.26 5.25
N LYS A 521 -1.37 -6.32 4.91
CA LYS A 521 -2.80 -6.42 5.21
C LYS A 521 -3.44 -7.63 4.51
N ILE A 522 -3.15 -7.83 3.23
CA ILE A 522 -3.61 -9.00 2.45
C ILE A 522 -3.10 -10.30 3.08
N ASN A 523 -1.83 -10.38 3.45
CA ASN A 523 -1.25 -11.57 4.07
C ASN A 523 -1.91 -11.90 5.43
N LYS A 524 -2.25 -10.89 6.25
CA LYS A 524 -3.03 -11.10 7.48
C LYS A 524 -4.44 -11.67 7.19
N THR A 525 -5.13 -11.14 6.17
CA THR A 525 -6.44 -11.65 5.75
C THR A 525 -6.34 -13.10 5.28
N ILE A 526 -5.33 -13.45 4.48
CA ILE A 526 -5.08 -14.84 4.04
C ILE A 526 -4.88 -15.76 5.24
N ASN A 527 -4.09 -15.35 6.24
CA ASN A 527 -3.86 -16.16 7.43
C ASN A 527 -5.15 -16.39 8.23
N ARG A 528 -6.03 -15.38 8.31
CA ARG A 528 -7.34 -15.50 8.97
C ARG A 528 -8.28 -16.44 8.22
N GLU A 529 -8.52 -16.17 6.94
CA GLU A 529 -9.47 -16.94 6.12
C GLU A 529 -8.96 -18.36 5.78
N GLY A 530 -7.64 -18.51 5.64
CA GLY A 530 -6.99 -19.81 5.42
C GLY A 530 -6.94 -20.71 6.64
N SER A 531 -7.07 -20.15 7.85
CA SER A 531 -7.19 -20.92 9.09
C SER A 531 -8.62 -21.43 9.31
N SER A 532 -9.64 -20.65 8.93
CA SER A 532 -11.06 -21.06 9.00
C SER A 532 -11.45 -22.14 7.98
N GLY A 533 -10.65 -22.36 6.93
CA GLY A 533 -10.89 -23.40 5.93
C GLY A 533 -10.37 -24.80 6.29
N LYS A 534 -9.76 -24.99 7.47
CA LYS A 534 -9.27 -26.30 7.96
C LYS A 534 -10.23 -27.01 8.90
N GLU A 535 -11.38 -26.42 9.21
CA GLU A 535 -12.47 -27.03 9.98
C GLU A 535 -13.70 -27.24 9.09
N VAL A 536 -13.63 -28.17 8.13
CA VAL A 536 -14.81 -28.87 7.58
C VAL A 536 -14.42 -30.30 7.24
#